data_AF-A0A845EAQ5-F1
#
_entry.id   AF-A0A845EAQ5-F1
#
_cell.length_a   1.000
_cell.length_b   1.000
_cell.length_c   1.000
_cell.angle_alpha   90.00
_cell.angle_beta   90.00
_cell.angle_gamma   90.00
#
_symmetry.space_group_name_H-M   'P 1'
#
loop_
_entity.id
_entity.type
_entity.pdbx_description
1 polymer ?
#
loop_
_entity_poly.entity_id
_entity_poly.type
_entity_poly.pdbx_seq_one_letter_code
_entity_poly.pdbx_strand_id
1 'polypeptide(L)'
;MSDLKQLTMLQLVVVFISSMIGIGIILMPRDLAKMVNSQDLWLSIIFGAIAVSIVSCIYVALAVRYPGLTFFEMSSTIMGKFIGFLFNLYFTVYSLIVAAYILRIIGGIIKNYLLDTTPLYIVVGSFLLVSMYLIYNGAGDIVRFFQLYFPIMMVMFIVLCLLSIKNLDINNVRPILQNNIWSTIRGAQITFFSFLGMELLLIFAKLIKKKKAKNLLITMWTSIGLTALIYVVFHIISIGVLGVEELKEITFPTIEMAKSIEFQGFFFERFELIFIFGWLTTAFTSFTAYMYTLTLGLKNMFTPRRWFLPIAGVSIFALSLFPEGLTEVFHYSTQIQLISVTAIVVLPALLLIVSLIRGNTYAT
;
A
#
# COMPACT_ATOMS: atom_id res chain seq x y z
N MET A 1 2.75 -11.28 28.32
CA MET A 1 2.36 -10.40 27.20
C MET A 1 2.99 -10.97 25.95
N SER A 2 2.23 -11.63 25.08
CA SER A 2 2.80 -12.56 24.10
C SER A 2 3.54 -11.84 22.98
N ASP A 3 4.87 -11.92 23.04
CA ASP A 3 5.74 -11.76 21.87
C ASP A 3 5.20 -12.66 20.76
N LEU A 4 4.72 -12.07 19.67
CA LEU A 4 4.42 -12.81 18.44
C LEU A 4 5.75 -13.35 17.91
N LYS A 5 6.17 -14.51 18.41
CA LYS A 5 7.42 -15.15 17.99
C LYS A 5 7.38 -15.49 16.51
N GLN A 6 6.20 -15.84 15.95
CA GLN A 6 6.03 -16.28 14.57
C GLN A 6 4.63 -15.97 14.02
N LEU A 7 4.54 -15.67 12.71
CA LEU A 7 3.29 -15.41 11.98
C LEU A 7 2.77 -16.65 11.24
N THR A 8 1.46 -16.90 11.37
CA THR A 8 0.73 -17.89 10.56
C THR A 8 0.63 -17.46 9.09
N MET A 9 0.27 -18.37 8.19
CA MET A 9 0.07 -18.00 6.77
C MET A 9 -1.09 -17.01 6.59
N LEU A 10 -2.19 -17.22 7.32
CA LEU A 10 -3.33 -16.29 7.29
C LEU A 10 -2.95 -14.89 7.79
N GLN A 11 -2.16 -14.80 8.88
CA GLN A 11 -1.65 -13.53 9.38
C GLN A 11 -0.81 -12.79 8.33
N LEU A 12 0.04 -13.51 7.60
CA LEU A 12 0.83 -12.90 6.53
C LEU A 12 -0.03 -12.41 5.38
N VAL A 13 -1.02 -13.20 4.94
CA VAL A 13 -1.97 -12.77 3.90
C VAL A 13 -2.68 -11.49 4.31
N VAL A 14 -3.19 -11.45 5.54
CA VAL A 14 -3.87 -10.26 6.07
C VAL A 14 -2.93 -9.05 6.11
N VAL A 15 -1.69 -9.24 6.56
CA VAL A 15 -0.71 -8.14 6.62
C VAL A 15 -0.40 -7.58 5.25
N PHE A 16 -0.16 -8.44 4.26
CA PHE A 16 0.17 -7.99 2.92
C PHE A 16 -1.00 -7.30 2.24
N ILE A 17 -2.22 -7.85 2.33
CA ILE A 17 -3.40 -7.19 1.75
C ILE A 17 -3.65 -5.84 2.42
N SER A 18 -3.60 -5.77 3.76
CA SER A 18 -3.86 -4.53 4.51
C SER A 18 -2.80 -3.45 4.27
N SER A 19 -1.64 -3.83 3.74
CA SER A 19 -0.57 -2.89 3.41
C SER A 19 -0.55 -2.49 1.93
N MET A 20 -1.08 -3.35 1.04
CA MET A 20 -1.22 -3.07 -0.39
C MET A 20 -2.43 -2.18 -0.66
N ILE A 21 -3.58 -2.48 -0.03
CA ILE A 21 -4.78 -1.68 -0.16
C ILE A 21 -4.58 -0.40 0.65
N GLY A 22 -4.40 0.71 -0.06
CA GLY A 22 -4.21 2.02 0.55
C GLY A 22 -4.78 3.12 -0.33
N ILE A 23 -3.93 4.05 -0.75
CA ILE A 23 -4.32 5.18 -1.60
C ILE A 23 -4.66 4.75 -3.02
N GLY A 24 -4.02 3.67 -3.51
CA GLY A 24 -4.21 3.20 -4.88
C GLY A 24 -5.68 2.98 -5.22
N ILE A 25 -6.47 2.41 -4.29
CA ILE A 25 -7.88 2.11 -4.56
C ILE A 25 -8.69 3.36 -4.90
N ILE A 26 -8.38 4.53 -4.33
CA ILE A 26 -9.17 5.75 -4.50
C ILE A 26 -8.78 6.61 -5.71
N LEU A 27 -7.51 6.56 -6.12
CA LEU A 27 -6.96 7.38 -7.20
C LEU A 27 -6.81 6.62 -8.52
N MET A 28 -6.56 5.31 -8.44
CA MET A 28 -6.22 4.49 -9.61
C MET A 28 -7.27 4.52 -10.73
N PRO A 29 -8.61 4.58 -10.47
CA PRO A 29 -9.58 4.65 -11.57
C PRO A 29 -9.37 5.88 -12.46
N ARG A 30 -9.08 7.04 -11.87
CA ARG A 30 -8.80 8.30 -12.60
C ARG A 30 -7.51 8.18 -13.39
N ASP A 31 -6.45 7.74 -12.73
CA ASP A 31 -5.11 7.71 -13.34
C ASP A 31 -5.08 6.70 -14.51
N LEU A 32 -5.74 5.54 -14.36
CA LEU A 32 -5.90 4.57 -15.45
C LEU A 32 -6.81 5.11 -16.57
N ALA A 33 -7.90 5.80 -16.25
CA ALA A 33 -8.78 6.40 -17.27
C ALA A 33 -8.04 7.43 -18.11
N LYS A 34 -7.19 8.27 -17.48
CA LYS A 34 -6.33 9.23 -18.19
C LYS A 34 -5.27 8.57 -19.08
N MET A 35 -4.63 7.51 -18.58
CA MET A 35 -3.52 6.87 -19.29
C MET A 35 -3.96 5.93 -20.40
N VAL A 36 -4.98 5.10 -20.14
CA VAL A 36 -5.43 4.05 -21.06
C VAL A 36 -6.49 4.57 -22.02
N ASN A 37 -7.32 5.52 -21.56
CA ASN A 37 -8.41 6.12 -22.32
C ASN A 37 -9.34 5.07 -22.98
N SER A 38 -9.73 4.04 -22.21
CA SER A 38 -10.51 2.92 -22.71
C SER A 38 -11.27 2.19 -21.61
N GLN A 39 -12.37 1.53 -21.97
CA GLN A 39 -13.20 0.77 -21.02
C GLN A 39 -12.53 -0.50 -20.50
N ASP A 40 -11.55 -1.04 -21.24
CA ASP A 40 -10.75 -2.19 -20.83
C ASP A 40 -9.58 -1.84 -19.88
N LEU A 41 -9.56 -0.63 -19.31
CA LEU A 41 -8.50 -0.18 -18.39
C LEU A 41 -8.31 -1.10 -17.17
N TRP A 42 -9.34 -1.85 -16.77
CA TRP A 42 -9.27 -2.80 -15.66
C TRP A 42 -8.34 -3.99 -15.97
N LEU A 43 -8.08 -4.31 -17.25
CA LEU A 43 -7.07 -5.31 -17.64
C LEU A 43 -5.65 -4.88 -17.26
N SER A 44 -5.38 -3.58 -17.20
CA SER A 44 -4.11 -3.03 -16.70
C SER A 44 -3.82 -3.48 -15.26
N ILE A 45 -4.86 -3.79 -14.49
CA ILE A 45 -4.74 -4.27 -13.12
C ILE A 45 -4.18 -5.69 -13.10
N ILE A 46 -4.65 -6.53 -14.02
CA ILE A 46 -4.17 -7.91 -14.16
C ILE A 46 -2.71 -7.92 -14.60
N PHE A 47 -2.34 -7.12 -15.60
CA PHE A 47 -0.95 -7.00 -16.05
C PHE A 47 -0.04 -6.48 -14.93
N GLY A 48 -0.49 -5.48 -14.16
CA GLY A 48 0.22 -5.00 -12.98
C GLY A 48 0.40 -6.08 -11.92
N ALA A 49 -0.65 -6.82 -11.59
CA ALA A 49 -0.59 -7.92 -10.62
C ALA A 49 0.37 -9.03 -11.05
N ILE A 50 0.47 -9.34 -12.36
CA ILE A 50 1.46 -10.27 -12.91
C ILE A 50 2.87 -9.72 -12.71
N ALA A 51 3.12 -8.45 -13.04
CA ALA A 51 4.43 -7.82 -12.86
C ALA A 51 4.87 -7.84 -11.38
N VAL A 52 3.98 -7.48 -10.47
CA VAL A 52 4.17 -7.53 -9.01
C VAL A 52 4.43 -8.97 -8.55
N SER A 53 3.71 -9.96 -9.09
CA SER A 53 3.92 -11.37 -8.76
C SER A 53 5.32 -11.86 -9.15
N ILE A 54 5.84 -11.41 -10.30
CA ILE A 54 7.22 -11.70 -10.73
C ILE A 54 8.23 -11.08 -9.76
N VAL A 55 8.06 -9.81 -9.39
CA VAL A 55 8.94 -9.12 -8.42
C VAL A 55 8.90 -9.82 -7.05
N SER A 56 7.73 -10.31 -6.63
CA SER A 56 7.58 -11.02 -5.35
C SER A 56 8.46 -12.27 -5.24
N CYS A 57 8.81 -12.91 -6.37
CA CYS A 57 9.73 -14.04 -6.39
C CYS A 57 11.12 -13.65 -5.85
N ILE A 58 11.59 -12.44 -6.14
CA ILE A 58 12.86 -11.90 -5.63
C ILE A 58 12.82 -11.83 -4.11
N TYR A 59 11.71 -11.33 -3.55
CA TYR A 59 11.57 -11.17 -2.11
C TYR A 59 11.48 -12.51 -1.40
N VAL A 60 10.75 -13.47 -1.98
CA VAL A 60 10.67 -14.83 -1.43
C VAL A 60 12.04 -15.51 -1.47
N ALA A 61 12.78 -15.37 -2.57
CA ALA A 61 14.14 -15.92 -2.68
C ALA A 61 15.07 -15.36 -1.59
N LEU A 62 15.05 -14.05 -1.37
CA LEU A 62 15.82 -13.41 -0.29
C LEU A 62 15.37 -13.89 1.10
N ALA A 63 14.07 -13.88 1.39
CA ALA A 63 13.54 -14.28 2.69
C ALA A 63 13.82 -15.75 3.03
N VAL A 64 13.87 -16.64 2.04
CA VAL A 64 14.22 -18.05 2.23
C VAL A 64 15.73 -18.24 2.43
N ARG A 65 16.56 -17.44 1.74
CA ARG A 65 18.02 -17.52 1.85
C ARG A 65 18.58 -16.91 3.13
N TYR A 66 17.88 -15.92 3.67
CA TYR A 66 18.21 -15.20 4.90
C TYR A 66 17.05 -15.24 5.90
N PRO A 67 16.66 -16.43 6.38
CA PRO A 67 15.52 -16.57 7.28
C PRO A 67 15.80 -15.84 8.60
N GLY A 68 14.80 -15.14 9.14
CA GLY A 68 14.93 -14.43 10.41
C GLY A 68 15.61 -13.06 10.32
N LEU A 69 16.09 -12.65 9.15
CA LEU A 69 16.63 -11.31 8.92
C LEU A 69 15.56 -10.42 8.30
N THR A 70 15.60 -9.13 8.65
CA THR A 70 14.85 -8.06 7.99
C THR A 70 15.63 -7.53 6.80
N PHE A 71 15.00 -6.78 5.88
CA PHE A 71 15.70 -6.10 4.78
C PHE A 71 16.98 -5.39 5.26
N PHE A 72 16.89 -4.67 6.39
CA PHE A 72 18.01 -3.90 6.93
C PHE A 72 19.18 -4.77 7.43
N GLU A 73 18.88 -5.95 7.96
CA GLU A 73 19.89 -6.92 8.39
C GLU A 73 20.46 -7.69 7.19
N MET A 74 19.59 -8.04 6.21
CA MET A 74 19.99 -8.73 4.97
C MET A 74 20.96 -7.87 4.16
N SER A 75 20.66 -6.60 3.95
CA SER A 75 21.50 -5.67 3.18
C SER A 75 22.92 -5.58 3.74
N SER A 76 23.05 -5.41 5.05
CA SER A 76 24.34 -5.34 5.75
C SER A 76 25.11 -6.66 5.70
N THR A 77 24.39 -7.78 5.77
CA THR A 77 24.98 -9.13 5.68
C THR A 77 25.47 -9.45 4.26
N ILE A 78 24.69 -9.08 3.24
CA ILE A 78 24.97 -9.40 1.84
C ILE A 78 26.03 -8.47 1.26
N MET A 79 25.89 -7.16 1.48
CA MET A 79 26.73 -6.14 0.83
C MET A 79 27.91 -5.70 1.69
N GLY A 80 27.96 -6.10 2.96
CA GLY A 80 28.92 -5.60 3.95
C GLY A 80 28.49 -4.28 4.59
N LYS A 81 29.24 -3.82 5.59
CA LYS A 81 28.83 -2.71 6.47
C LYS A 81 28.59 -1.38 5.74
N PHE A 82 29.49 -0.98 4.83
CA PHE A 82 29.41 0.34 4.18
C PHE A 82 28.28 0.40 3.14
N ILE A 83 28.29 -0.51 2.15
CA ILE A 83 27.27 -0.53 1.10
C ILE A 83 25.90 -0.89 1.69
N GLY A 84 25.85 -1.82 2.65
CA GLY A 84 24.62 -2.17 3.36
C GLY A 84 24.03 -0.99 4.13
N PHE A 85 24.87 -0.14 4.73
CA PHE A 85 24.42 1.10 5.37
C PHE A 85 23.79 2.07 4.35
N LEU A 86 24.38 2.25 3.16
CA LEU A 86 23.80 3.10 2.12
C LEU A 86 22.43 2.57 1.65
N PHE A 87 22.29 1.25 1.49
CA PHE A 87 21.01 0.62 1.13
C PHE A 87 19.96 0.81 2.24
N ASN A 88 20.38 0.68 3.50
CA ASN A 88 19.52 0.91 4.65
C ASN A 88 19.05 2.36 4.74
N LEU A 89 19.97 3.30 4.52
CA LEU A 89 19.65 4.72 4.52
C LEU A 89 18.64 5.04 3.42
N TYR A 90 18.88 4.56 2.20
CA TYR A 90 17.97 4.77 1.08
C TYR A 90 16.57 4.20 1.36
N PHE A 91 16.46 2.96 1.82
CA PHE A 91 15.18 2.32 2.12
C PHE A 91 14.45 2.99 3.30
N THR A 92 15.21 3.53 4.26
CA THR A 92 14.66 4.30 5.39
C THR A 92 14.08 5.64 4.92
N VAL A 93 14.79 6.36 4.05
CA VAL A 93 14.33 7.63 3.45
C VAL A 93 13.10 7.39 2.57
N TYR A 94 13.12 6.33 1.75
CA TYR A 94 11.96 5.87 0.99
C TYR A 94 10.73 5.67 1.90
N SER A 95 10.89 4.94 3.00
CA SER A 95 9.80 4.67 3.94
C SER A 95 9.25 5.94 4.59
N LEU A 96 10.12 6.92 4.89
CA LEU A 96 9.72 8.24 5.38
C LEU A 96 8.86 8.99 4.35
N ILE A 97 9.30 9.04 3.09
CA ILE A 97 8.60 9.73 2.01
C ILE A 97 7.22 9.10 1.78
N VAL A 98 7.12 7.77 1.71
CA VAL A 98 5.84 7.08 1.51
C VAL A 98 4.92 7.25 2.71
N ALA A 99 5.42 7.14 3.95
CA ALA A 99 4.61 7.36 5.14
C ALA A 99 4.05 8.79 5.19
N ALA A 100 4.87 9.80 4.90
CA ALA A 100 4.44 11.20 4.86
C ALA A 100 3.43 11.46 3.75
N TYR A 101 3.63 10.87 2.56
CA TYR A 101 2.68 10.93 1.45
C TYR A 101 1.31 10.36 1.84
N ILE A 102 1.28 9.16 2.44
CA ILE A 102 0.03 8.54 2.88
C ILE A 102 -0.68 9.40 3.92
N LEU A 103 0.06 9.88 4.92
CA LEU A 103 -0.51 10.70 5.98
C LEU A 103 -1.06 12.04 5.45
N ARG A 104 -0.40 12.64 4.46
CA ARG A 104 -0.85 13.88 3.82
C ARG A 104 -2.13 13.66 3.00
N ILE A 105 -2.24 12.56 2.26
CA ILE A 105 -3.47 12.21 1.53
C ILE A 105 -4.63 11.96 2.49
N ILE A 106 -4.41 11.20 3.57
CA ILE A 106 -5.39 10.99 4.66
C ILE A 106 -5.89 12.33 5.20
N GLY A 107 -4.96 13.22 5.61
CA GLY A 107 -5.30 14.52 6.18
C GLY A 107 -6.06 15.42 5.20
N GLY A 108 -5.69 15.40 3.91
CA GLY A 108 -6.38 16.17 2.88
C GLY A 108 -7.80 15.69 2.62
N ILE A 109 -8.04 14.37 2.59
CA ILE A 109 -9.39 13.82 2.40
C ILE A 109 -10.26 14.11 3.62
N ILE A 110 -9.75 13.93 4.85
CA ILE A 110 -10.50 14.29 6.05
C ILE A 110 -10.87 15.76 6.03
N LYS A 111 -9.92 16.65 5.74
CA LYS A 111 -10.19 18.09 5.67
C LYS A 111 -11.24 18.43 4.61
N ASN A 112 -11.19 17.80 3.44
CA ASN A 112 -12.10 18.14 2.34
C ASN A 112 -13.50 17.55 2.48
N TYR A 113 -13.66 16.40 3.16
CA TYR A 113 -14.93 15.67 3.18
C TYR A 113 -15.58 15.53 4.56
N LEU A 114 -14.81 15.69 5.64
CA LEU A 114 -15.26 15.43 7.02
C LEU A 114 -15.12 16.66 7.95
N LEU A 115 -13.95 17.31 7.95
CA LEU A 115 -13.56 18.32 8.93
C LEU A 115 -12.94 19.55 8.23
N ASP A 116 -13.78 20.30 7.51
CA ASP A 116 -13.40 21.49 6.74
C ASP A 116 -12.81 22.62 7.58
N THR A 117 -13.30 22.78 8.81
CA THR A 117 -12.86 23.80 9.77
C THR A 117 -11.62 23.40 10.59
N THR A 118 -11.24 22.12 10.61
CA THR A 118 -10.14 21.65 11.45
C THR A 118 -8.80 21.84 10.74
N PRO A 119 -7.81 22.49 11.39
CA PRO A 119 -6.47 22.63 10.81
C PRO A 119 -5.82 21.28 10.51
N LEU A 120 -5.16 21.18 9.35
CA LEU A 120 -4.54 19.95 8.85
C LEU A 120 -3.57 19.33 9.85
N TYR A 121 -2.78 20.13 10.55
CA TYR A 121 -1.79 19.66 11.51
C TYR A 121 -2.42 18.92 12.70
N ILE A 122 -3.67 19.24 13.08
CA ILE A 122 -4.40 18.53 14.13
C ILE A 122 -4.81 17.14 13.63
N VAL A 123 -5.34 17.06 12.40
CA VAL A 123 -5.76 15.81 11.77
C VAL A 123 -4.58 14.86 11.56
N VAL A 124 -3.51 15.36 10.96
CA VAL A 124 -2.29 14.60 10.70
C VAL A 124 -1.62 14.17 12.01
N GLY A 125 -1.58 15.07 13.01
CA GLY A 125 -1.00 14.79 14.32
C GLY A 125 -1.75 13.69 15.08
N SER A 126 -3.09 13.65 15.01
CA SER A 126 -3.87 12.63 15.70
C SER A 126 -3.62 11.22 15.12
N PHE A 127 -3.65 11.07 13.79
CA PHE A 127 -3.32 9.81 13.12
C PHE A 127 -1.89 9.35 13.42
N LEU A 128 -0.94 10.29 13.44
CA LEU A 128 0.44 10.00 13.79
C LEU A 128 0.57 9.44 15.22
N LEU A 129 -0.06 10.08 16.21
CA LEU A 129 -0.01 9.66 17.61
C LEU A 129 -0.60 8.26 17.81
N VAL A 130 -1.73 7.96 17.15
CA VAL A 130 -2.35 6.63 17.20
C VAL A 130 -1.42 5.58 16.57
N SER A 131 -0.77 5.90 15.45
CA SER A 131 0.20 4.98 14.84
C SER A 131 1.43 4.78 15.72
N MET A 132 1.96 5.83 16.35
CA MET A 132 3.07 5.75 17.30
C MET A 132 2.74 4.82 18.46
N TYR A 133 1.53 4.94 19.02
CA TYR A 133 1.05 4.05 20.08
C TYR A 133 0.98 2.60 19.59
N LEU A 134 0.42 2.37 18.40
CA LEU A 134 0.25 1.03 17.84
C LEU A 134 1.60 0.32 17.56
N ILE A 135 2.64 1.06 17.16
CA ILE A 135 3.95 0.47 16.86
C ILE A 135 4.90 0.45 18.06
N TYR A 136 4.51 1.00 19.20
CA TYR A 136 5.36 1.17 20.39
C TYR A 136 5.93 -0.17 20.89
N ASN A 137 5.09 -1.19 21.01
CA ASN A 137 5.49 -2.53 21.45
C ASN A 137 6.03 -3.41 20.29
N GLY A 138 6.10 -2.86 19.07
CA GLY A 138 6.61 -3.55 17.89
C GLY A 138 5.53 -4.18 17.00
N ALA A 139 5.98 -5.05 16.08
CA ALA A 139 5.14 -5.59 15.01
C ALA A 139 3.95 -6.45 15.47
N GLY A 140 3.97 -6.97 16.69
CA GLY A 140 2.90 -7.84 17.18
C GLY A 140 1.54 -7.14 17.25
N ASP A 141 1.53 -5.90 17.74
CA ASP A 141 0.30 -5.12 17.87
C ASP A 141 -0.23 -4.65 16.50
N ILE A 142 0.68 -4.33 15.56
CA ILE A 142 0.34 -4.04 14.16
C ILE A 142 -0.40 -5.22 13.53
N VAL A 143 0.15 -6.43 13.66
CA VAL A 143 -0.45 -7.64 13.09
C VAL A 143 -1.83 -7.89 13.69
N ARG A 144 -1.99 -7.75 15.01
CA ARG A 144 -3.29 -7.94 15.69
C ARG A 144 -4.32 -6.92 15.21
N PHE A 145 -3.92 -5.66 15.07
CA PHE A 145 -4.79 -4.61 14.55
C PHE A 145 -5.23 -4.93 13.11
N PHE A 146 -4.31 -5.36 12.24
CA PHE A 146 -4.64 -5.71 10.86
C PHE A 146 -5.58 -6.92 10.81
N GLN A 147 -5.37 -7.94 11.66
CA GLN A 147 -6.28 -9.09 11.78
C GLN A 147 -7.67 -8.71 12.25
N LEU A 148 -7.77 -7.78 13.20
CA LEU A 148 -9.05 -7.29 13.71
C LEU A 148 -9.82 -6.50 12.64
N TYR A 149 -9.10 -5.65 11.91
CA TYR A 149 -9.71 -4.72 10.96
C TYR A 149 -10.04 -5.37 9.60
N PHE A 150 -9.25 -6.34 9.15
CA PHE A 150 -9.39 -6.95 7.82
C PHE A 150 -10.81 -7.51 7.51
N PRO A 151 -11.51 -8.23 8.41
CA PRO A 151 -12.88 -8.65 8.15
C PRO A 151 -13.84 -7.48 7.97
N ILE A 152 -13.67 -6.40 8.75
CA ILE A 152 -14.48 -5.18 8.64
C ILE A 152 -14.26 -4.55 7.26
N MET A 153 -12.99 -4.41 6.85
CA MET A 153 -12.62 -3.93 5.52
C MET A 153 -13.29 -4.74 4.40
N MET A 154 -13.28 -6.08 4.50
CA MET A 154 -13.92 -6.94 3.49
C MET A 154 -15.45 -6.78 3.46
N VAL A 155 -16.10 -6.69 4.62
CA VAL A 155 -17.55 -6.44 4.70
C VAL A 155 -17.88 -5.09 4.07
N MET A 156 -17.14 -4.03 4.40
CA MET A 156 -17.35 -2.70 3.83
C MET A 156 -17.17 -2.70 2.31
N PHE A 157 -16.14 -3.40 1.81
CA PHE A 157 -15.91 -3.56 0.38
C PHE A 157 -17.08 -4.28 -0.32
N ILE A 158 -17.54 -5.41 0.23
CA ILE A 158 -18.65 -6.18 -0.35
C ILE A 158 -19.94 -5.35 -0.35
N VAL A 159 -20.26 -4.70 0.76
CA VAL A 159 -21.46 -3.86 0.88
C VAL A 159 -21.42 -2.72 -0.13
N LEU A 160 -20.31 -2.00 -0.25
CA LEU A 160 -20.15 -0.93 -1.23
C LEU A 160 -20.36 -1.44 -2.66
N CYS A 161 -19.74 -2.58 -3.01
CA CYS A 161 -19.89 -3.17 -4.34
C CYS A 161 -21.36 -3.54 -4.63
N LEU A 162 -22.03 -4.22 -3.70
CA LEU A 162 -23.43 -4.66 -3.86
C LEU A 162 -24.38 -3.47 -4.03
N LEU A 163 -24.17 -2.39 -3.29
CA LEU A 163 -24.99 -1.19 -3.39
C LEU A 163 -24.73 -0.42 -4.68
N SER A 164 -23.47 -0.33 -5.10
CA SER A 164 -23.08 0.38 -6.33
C SER A 164 -23.58 -0.31 -7.60
N ILE A 165 -23.81 -1.64 -7.58
CA ILE A 165 -24.34 -2.39 -8.74
C ILE A 165 -25.70 -1.85 -9.20
N LYS A 166 -26.50 -1.27 -8.32
CA LYS A 166 -27.81 -0.70 -8.69
C LYS A 166 -27.69 0.48 -9.65
N ASN A 167 -26.59 1.22 -9.58
CA ASN A 167 -26.33 2.41 -10.39
C ASN A 167 -25.43 2.11 -11.59
N LEU A 168 -25.12 0.83 -11.83
CA LEU A 168 -24.20 0.41 -12.88
C LEU A 168 -24.93 0.38 -14.22
N ASP A 169 -24.44 1.15 -15.20
CA ASP A 169 -24.79 0.96 -16.61
C ASP A 169 -23.73 0.08 -17.28
N ILE A 170 -24.15 -1.10 -17.74
CA ILE A 170 -23.25 -2.05 -18.41
C ILE A 170 -22.68 -1.51 -19.73
N ASN A 171 -23.38 -0.56 -20.36
CA ASN A 171 -22.91 0.09 -21.57
C ASN A 171 -21.67 0.94 -21.32
N ASN A 172 -21.49 1.45 -20.10
CA ASN A 172 -20.26 2.15 -19.73
C ASN A 172 -19.06 1.20 -19.63
N VAL A 173 -19.24 -0.10 -19.41
CA VAL A 173 -18.13 -1.07 -19.35
C VAL A 173 -17.79 -1.63 -20.74
N ARG A 174 -18.69 -1.45 -21.71
CA ARG A 174 -18.52 -1.88 -23.09
C ARG A 174 -18.10 -0.69 -23.95
N PRO A 175 -17.36 -0.91 -25.04
CA PRO A 175 -16.85 -2.18 -25.54
C PRO A 175 -15.47 -2.54 -24.97
N ILE A 176 -15.18 -3.84 -24.85
CA ILE A 176 -13.90 -4.36 -24.34
C ILE A 176 -12.95 -4.60 -25.51
N LEU A 177 -11.67 -4.25 -25.37
CA LEU A 177 -10.59 -4.49 -26.36
C LEU A 177 -10.78 -3.81 -27.73
N GLN A 178 -11.52 -2.70 -27.81
CA GLN A 178 -11.58 -1.91 -29.06
C GLN A 178 -10.32 -1.07 -29.30
N ASN A 179 -9.58 -0.74 -28.24
CA ASN A 179 -8.37 0.05 -28.32
C ASN A 179 -7.10 -0.81 -28.36
N ASN A 180 -5.98 -0.14 -28.64
CA ASN A 180 -4.68 -0.76 -28.72
C ASN A 180 -4.25 -1.36 -27.37
N ILE A 181 -4.04 -2.69 -27.30
CA ILE A 181 -3.58 -3.41 -26.09
C ILE A 181 -2.32 -2.79 -25.45
N TRP A 182 -1.49 -2.10 -26.24
CA TRP A 182 -0.30 -1.41 -25.76
C TRP A 182 -0.60 -0.23 -24.81
N SER A 183 -1.78 0.40 -24.88
CA SER A 183 -2.18 1.41 -23.88
C SER A 183 -2.54 0.74 -22.55
N THR A 184 -3.27 -0.37 -22.60
CA THR A 184 -3.63 -1.20 -21.44
C THR A 184 -2.39 -1.78 -20.75
N ILE A 185 -1.39 -2.26 -21.50
CA ILE A 185 -0.11 -2.70 -20.93
C ILE A 185 0.64 -1.53 -20.29
N ARG A 186 0.62 -0.34 -20.89
CA ARG A 186 1.22 0.86 -20.27
C ARG A 186 0.54 1.23 -18.95
N GLY A 187 -0.78 1.02 -18.84
CA GLY A 187 -1.52 1.19 -17.58
C GLY A 187 -1.01 0.31 -16.43
N ALA A 188 -0.34 -0.81 -16.73
CA ALA A 188 0.20 -1.70 -15.70
C ALA A 188 1.20 -1.01 -14.77
N GLN A 189 1.87 0.06 -15.22
CA GLN A 189 2.78 0.84 -14.37
C GLN A 189 2.03 1.51 -13.21
N ILE A 190 0.84 2.09 -13.47
CA ILE A 190 0.01 2.73 -12.43
C ILE A 190 -0.40 1.66 -11.43
N THR A 191 -0.87 0.52 -11.93
CA THR A 191 -1.27 -0.59 -11.08
C THR A 191 -0.11 -1.11 -10.23
N PHE A 192 1.09 -1.25 -10.80
CA PHE A 192 2.27 -1.73 -10.07
C PHE A 192 2.52 -0.89 -8.80
N PHE A 193 2.37 0.43 -8.88
CA PHE A 193 2.48 1.32 -7.73
C PHE A 193 1.31 1.22 -6.74
N SER A 194 0.13 0.81 -7.19
CA SER A 194 -0.99 0.51 -6.29
C SER A 194 -0.80 -0.78 -5.47
N PHE A 195 0.25 -1.56 -5.74
CA PHE A 195 0.65 -2.74 -4.96
C PHE A 195 1.85 -2.47 -4.04
N LEU A 196 2.28 -1.21 -3.89
CA LEU A 196 3.22 -0.82 -2.82
C LEU A 196 2.73 -1.33 -1.46
N GLY A 197 3.63 -1.87 -0.67
CA GLY A 197 3.33 -2.63 0.55
C GLY A 197 3.67 -4.12 0.41
N MET A 198 3.86 -4.61 -0.82
CA MET A 198 4.36 -5.98 -1.07
C MET A 198 5.78 -6.21 -0.50
N GLU A 199 6.62 -5.18 -0.48
CA GLU A 199 8.01 -5.22 -0.02
C GLU A 199 8.11 -5.42 1.50
N LEU A 200 7.00 -5.20 2.23
CA LEU A 200 6.92 -5.46 3.65
C LEU A 200 7.12 -6.93 3.99
N LEU A 201 7.03 -7.84 3.02
CA LEU A 201 7.52 -9.21 3.20
C LEU A 201 8.95 -9.24 3.77
N LEU A 202 9.86 -8.40 3.26
CA LEU A 202 11.24 -8.34 3.72
C LEU A 202 11.38 -7.67 5.10
N ILE A 203 10.39 -6.88 5.51
CA ILE A 203 10.36 -6.24 6.84
C ILE A 203 9.83 -7.19 7.90
N PHE A 204 8.76 -7.93 7.57
CA PHE A 204 8.17 -8.93 8.45
C PHE A 204 8.85 -10.30 8.35
N ALA A 205 9.82 -10.49 7.45
CA ALA A 205 10.56 -11.74 7.24
C ALA A 205 11.11 -12.35 8.54
N LYS A 206 11.53 -11.51 9.49
CA LYS A 206 12.01 -11.93 10.81
C LYS A 206 10.97 -12.68 11.64
N LEU A 207 9.68 -12.41 11.42
CA LEU A 207 8.57 -13.07 12.10
C LEU A 207 8.04 -14.28 11.33
N ILE A 208 8.62 -14.60 10.17
CA ILE A 208 8.24 -15.75 9.35
C ILE A 208 9.09 -16.93 9.80
N LYS A 209 8.45 -18.00 10.30
CA LYS A 209 9.13 -19.29 10.55
C LYS A 209 9.90 -19.70 9.29
N LYS A 210 11.04 -20.40 9.42
CA LYS A 210 11.74 -21.02 8.26
C LYS A 210 10.72 -21.86 7.47
N LYS A 211 10.17 -21.28 6.41
CA LYS A 211 9.10 -21.82 5.58
C LYS A 211 9.71 -22.18 4.23
N LYS A 212 9.21 -23.25 3.62
CA LYS A 212 9.58 -23.61 2.26
C LYS A 212 9.20 -22.46 1.32
N ALA A 213 10.06 -22.16 0.34
CA ALA A 213 9.82 -21.12 -0.66
C ALA A 213 8.42 -21.21 -1.28
N LYS A 214 7.99 -22.44 -1.61
CA LYS A 214 6.64 -22.73 -2.14
C LYS A 214 5.53 -22.14 -1.28
N ASN A 215 5.58 -22.30 0.04
CA ASN A 215 4.52 -21.82 0.94
C ASN A 215 4.50 -20.29 1.00
N LEU A 216 5.67 -19.66 0.94
CA LEU A 216 5.78 -18.20 0.97
C LEU A 216 5.35 -17.57 -0.37
N LEU A 217 5.67 -18.21 -1.50
CA LEU A 217 5.15 -17.83 -2.82
C LEU A 217 3.63 -17.93 -2.87
N ILE A 218 3.05 -19.05 -2.42
CA ILE A 218 1.60 -19.21 -2.36
C ILE A 218 0.98 -18.09 -1.49
N THR A 219 1.58 -17.78 -0.34
CA THR A 219 1.11 -16.69 0.53
C THR A 219 1.12 -15.34 -0.20
N MET A 220 2.22 -15.00 -0.87
CA MET A 220 2.36 -13.74 -1.62
C MET A 220 1.39 -13.66 -2.80
N TRP A 221 1.33 -14.69 -3.63
CA TRP A 221 0.47 -14.70 -4.82
C TRP A 221 -1.02 -14.75 -4.45
N THR A 222 -1.41 -15.42 -3.37
CA THR A 222 -2.78 -15.33 -2.85
C THR A 222 -3.10 -13.90 -2.39
N SER A 223 -2.16 -13.22 -1.73
CA SER A 223 -2.35 -11.83 -1.27
C SER A 223 -2.47 -10.85 -2.44
N ILE A 224 -1.58 -10.97 -3.43
CA ILE A 224 -1.58 -10.15 -4.65
C ILE A 224 -2.85 -10.43 -5.46
N GLY A 225 -3.22 -11.70 -5.66
CA GLY A 225 -4.40 -12.09 -6.42
C GLY A 225 -5.70 -11.61 -5.79
N LEU A 226 -5.84 -11.72 -4.46
CA LEU A 226 -7.04 -11.23 -3.76
C LEU A 226 -7.12 -9.70 -3.80
N THR A 227 -5.99 -9.00 -3.67
CA THR A 227 -5.92 -7.54 -3.82
C THR A 227 -6.26 -7.12 -5.26
N ALA A 228 -5.73 -7.82 -6.26
CA ALA A 228 -6.04 -7.59 -7.67
C ALA A 228 -7.53 -7.79 -7.96
N LEU A 229 -8.14 -8.83 -7.40
CA LEU A 229 -9.58 -9.08 -7.53
C LEU A 229 -10.39 -7.91 -6.95
N ILE A 230 -10.04 -7.43 -5.75
CA ILE A 230 -10.67 -6.27 -5.13
C ILE A 230 -10.56 -5.04 -6.04
N TYR A 231 -9.36 -4.75 -6.54
CA TYR A 231 -9.13 -3.62 -7.44
C TYR A 231 -9.92 -3.75 -8.75
N VAL A 232 -9.91 -4.92 -9.40
CA VAL A 232 -10.64 -5.16 -10.66
C VAL A 232 -12.14 -4.96 -10.46
N VAL A 233 -12.73 -5.58 -9.43
CA VAL A 233 -14.16 -5.43 -9.13
C VAL A 233 -14.50 -3.97 -8.85
N PHE A 234 -13.69 -3.28 -8.05
CA PHE A 234 -13.90 -1.86 -7.75
C PHE A 234 -13.86 -1.00 -9.02
N HIS A 235 -12.90 -1.26 -9.91
CA HIS A 235 -12.74 -0.47 -11.14
C HIS A 235 -13.85 -0.74 -12.15
N ILE A 236 -14.27 -2.00 -12.33
CA ILE A 236 -15.40 -2.33 -13.22
C ILE A 236 -16.66 -1.60 -12.75
N ILE A 237 -16.92 -1.59 -11.44
CA ILE A 237 -18.07 -0.87 -10.89
C ILE A 237 -17.91 0.64 -11.06
N SER A 238 -16.72 1.20 -10.80
CA SER A 238 -16.45 2.63 -10.98
C SER A 238 -16.67 3.08 -12.43
N ILE A 239 -16.19 2.29 -13.40
CA ILE A 239 -16.43 2.53 -14.83
C ILE A 239 -17.92 2.41 -15.14
N GLY A 240 -18.59 1.38 -14.64
CA GLY A 240 -20.01 1.15 -14.90
C GLY A 240 -20.92 2.28 -14.37
N VAL A 241 -20.58 2.83 -13.20
CA VAL A 241 -21.36 3.90 -12.54
C VAL A 241 -21.05 5.27 -13.13
N LEU A 242 -19.78 5.60 -13.38
CA LEU A 242 -19.36 6.96 -13.74
C LEU A 242 -19.05 7.12 -15.24
N GLY A 243 -18.55 6.07 -15.90
CA GLY A 243 -18.03 6.13 -17.26
C GLY A 243 -16.60 6.68 -17.34
N VAL A 244 -15.84 6.27 -18.37
CA VAL A 244 -14.41 6.59 -18.49
C VAL A 244 -14.12 8.08 -18.68
N GLU A 245 -14.97 8.83 -19.38
CA GLU A 245 -14.76 10.27 -19.54
C GLU A 245 -14.87 11.02 -18.20
N GLU A 246 -15.91 10.71 -17.42
CA GLU A 246 -16.11 11.31 -16.10
C GLU A 246 -15.00 10.92 -15.12
N LEU A 247 -14.53 9.66 -15.17
CA LEU A 247 -13.42 9.19 -14.34
C LEU A 247 -12.14 10.03 -14.50
N LYS A 248 -11.90 10.66 -15.66
CA LYS A 248 -10.71 11.50 -15.89
C LYS A 248 -10.81 12.82 -15.14
N GLU A 249 -12.01 13.37 -15.00
CA GLU A 249 -12.21 14.70 -14.44
C GLU A 249 -12.39 14.65 -12.92
N ILE A 250 -12.89 13.54 -12.37
CA ILE A 250 -13.06 13.38 -10.93
C ILE A 250 -11.72 13.16 -10.22
N THR A 251 -11.46 13.94 -9.17
CA THR A 251 -10.23 13.80 -8.36
C THR A 251 -10.16 12.47 -7.61
N PHE A 252 -11.26 12.03 -6.98
CA PHE A 252 -11.36 10.80 -6.19
C PHE A 252 -12.57 9.95 -6.64
N PRO A 253 -12.45 9.21 -7.77
CA PRO A 253 -13.61 8.56 -8.37
C PRO A 253 -14.35 7.58 -7.48
N THR A 254 -13.64 6.88 -6.61
CA THR A 254 -14.26 5.92 -5.71
C THR A 254 -15.13 6.56 -4.64
N ILE A 255 -14.78 7.77 -4.20
CA ILE A 255 -15.62 8.55 -3.29
C ILE A 255 -16.87 9.01 -4.04
N GLU A 256 -16.72 9.44 -5.29
CA GLU A 256 -17.85 9.88 -6.12
C GLU A 256 -18.79 8.71 -6.47
N MET A 257 -18.24 7.53 -6.74
CA MET A 257 -19.00 6.30 -6.89
C MET A 257 -19.79 5.98 -5.60
N ALA A 258 -19.20 6.17 -4.43
CA ALA A 258 -19.90 5.94 -3.16
C ALA A 258 -21.01 6.99 -2.90
N LYS A 259 -20.84 8.24 -3.39
CA LYS A 259 -21.88 9.29 -3.31
C LYS A 259 -23.08 9.00 -4.20
N SER A 260 -22.91 8.30 -5.32
CA SER A 260 -24.03 7.98 -6.21
C SER A 260 -25.05 7.03 -5.55
N ILE A 261 -24.67 6.37 -4.45
CA ILE A 261 -25.56 5.50 -3.67
C ILE A 261 -26.55 6.38 -2.88
N GLU A 262 -27.69 6.66 -3.49
CA GLU A 262 -28.80 7.34 -2.83
C GLU A 262 -29.74 6.35 -2.14
N PHE A 263 -30.01 6.57 -0.86
CA PHE A 263 -31.09 5.90 -0.14
C PHE A 263 -32.18 6.92 0.22
N GLN A 264 -33.21 7.01 -0.61
CA GLN A 264 -34.37 7.85 -0.31
C GLN A 264 -35.07 7.35 0.97
N GLY A 265 -35.15 8.20 2.00
CA GLY A 265 -35.91 7.94 3.23
C GLY A 265 -35.21 7.17 4.35
N PHE A 266 -33.88 6.99 4.30
CA PHE A 266 -33.08 6.35 5.36
C PHE A 266 -32.24 7.37 6.14
N PHE A 267 -31.86 7.04 7.39
CA PHE A 267 -31.04 7.90 8.27
C PHE A 267 -29.62 8.19 7.72
N PHE A 268 -29.13 7.43 6.74
CA PHE A 268 -27.81 7.58 6.12
C PHE A 268 -27.91 8.20 4.72
N GLU A 269 -28.20 9.50 4.66
CA GLU A 269 -28.25 10.26 3.39
C GLU A 269 -26.86 10.44 2.75
N ARG A 270 -25.77 10.26 3.53
CA ARG A 270 -24.38 10.43 3.09
C ARG A 270 -23.57 9.14 3.16
N PHE A 271 -23.90 8.18 2.31
CA PHE A 271 -23.25 6.86 2.30
C PHE A 271 -21.73 6.95 2.03
N GLU A 272 -21.29 7.97 1.29
CA GLU A 272 -19.87 8.21 1.03
C GLU A 272 -19.05 8.39 2.31
N LEU A 273 -19.66 8.90 3.38
CA LEU A 273 -18.98 9.07 4.67
C LEU A 273 -18.60 7.72 5.27
N ILE A 274 -19.50 6.73 5.20
CA ILE A 274 -19.25 5.36 5.69
C ILE A 274 -18.07 4.77 4.92
N PHE A 275 -18.05 4.93 3.59
CA PHE A 275 -16.93 4.51 2.76
C PHE A 275 -15.62 5.20 3.18
N ILE A 276 -15.63 6.53 3.33
CA ILE A 276 -14.44 7.29 3.73
C ILE A 276 -13.91 6.81 5.08
N PHE A 277 -14.76 6.60 6.10
CA PHE A 277 -14.32 6.07 7.40
C PHE A 277 -13.68 4.68 7.29
N GLY A 278 -14.27 3.81 6.48
CA GLY A 278 -13.69 2.51 6.16
C GLY A 278 -12.32 2.66 5.54
N TRP A 279 -12.27 3.34 4.39
CA TRP A 279 -11.03 3.55 3.64
C TRP A 279 -9.93 4.23 4.47
N LEU A 280 -10.26 5.21 5.31
CA LEU A 280 -9.29 5.88 6.19
C LEU A 280 -8.57 4.90 7.10
N THR A 281 -9.28 3.88 7.58
CA THR A 281 -8.69 2.85 8.44
C THR A 281 -7.75 1.94 7.65
N THR A 282 -8.10 1.59 6.41
CA THR A 282 -7.21 0.87 5.48
C THR A 282 -5.98 1.69 5.07
N ALA A 283 -6.15 2.99 4.81
CA ALA A 283 -5.02 3.88 4.54
C ALA A 283 -4.11 3.99 5.78
N PHE A 284 -4.70 3.99 6.98
CA PHE A 284 -3.99 3.99 8.25
C PHE A 284 -3.18 2.71 8.49
N THR A 285 -3.65 1.53 8.06
CA THR A 285 -2.85 0.29 8.14
C THR A 285 -1.59 0.40 7.28
N SER A 286 -1.73 0.86 6.03
CA SER A 286 -0.60 1.09 5.13
C SER A 286 0.39 2.12 5.73
N PHE A 287 -0.11 3.26 6.20
CA PHE A 287 0.68 4.29 6.88
C PHE A 287 1.49 3.72 8.06
N THR A 288 0.83 2.97 8.94
CA THR A 288 1.44 2.37 10.12
C THR A 288 2.56 1.40 9.75
N ALA A 289 2.39 0.62 8.68
CA ALA A 289 3.41 -0.31 8.22
C ALA A 289 4.68 0.40 7.71
N TYR A 290 4.53 1.51 6.98
CA TYR A 290 5.67 2.33 6.55
C TYR A 290 6.32 3.08 7.72
N MET A 291 5.53 3.58 8.68
CA MET A 291 6.07 4.19 9.89
C MET A 291 6.88 3.21 10.74
N TYR A 292 6.40 1.96 10.86
CA TYR A 292 7.14 0.88 11.51
C TYR A 292 8.46 0.59 10.78
N THR A 293 8.41 0.56 9.44
CA THR A 293 9.59 0.30 8.60
C THR A 293 10.65 1.39 8.75
N LEU A 294 10.25 2.66 8.74
CA LEU A 294 11.11 3.81 9.03
C LEU A 294 11.77 3.67 10.41
N THR A 295 10.98 3.38 11.44
CA THR A 295 11.47 3.24 12.82
C THR A 295 12.46 2.09 12.96
N LEU A 296 12.21 0.97 12.27
CA LEU A 296 13.09 -0.19 12.25
C LEU A 296 14.42 0.12 11.55
N GLY A 297 14.39 0.83 10.42
CA GLY A 297 15.58 1.26 9.69
C GLY A 297 16.49 2.16 10.54
N LEU A 298 15.90 3.17 11.20
CA LEU A 298 16.62 4.03 12.14
C LEU A 298 17.25 3.24 13.30
N LYS A 299 16.50 2.31 13.91
CA LYS A 299 16.98 1.45 15.01
C LYS A 299 18.10 0.48 14.59
N ASN A 300 18.16 0.12 13.30
CA ASN A 300 19.21 -0.73 12.74
C ASN A 300 20.50 0.07 12.53
N MET A 301 20.39 1.29 11.99
CA MET A 301 21.54 2.12 11.61
C MET A 301 22.17 2.89 12.78
N PHE A 302 21.38 3.30 13.78
CA PHE A 302 21.82 4.27 14.78
C PHE A 302 21.52 3.83 16.22
N THR A 303 22.17 4.48 17.18
CA THR A 303 21.92 4.35 18.63
C THR A 303 21.86 5.75 19.27
N PRO A 304 21.11 5.98 20.36
CA PRO A 304 20.30 5.04 21.15
C PRO A 304 18.86 4.86 20.62
N ARG A 305 18.33 3.64 20.74
CA ARG A 305 17.07 3.19 20.09
C ARG A 305 15.78 3.88 20.56
N ARG A 306 15.78 4.48 21.76
CA ARG A 306 14.58 5.05 22.39
C ARG A 306 14.03 6.29 21.68
N TRP A 307 14.87 7.05 20.98
CA TRP A 307 14.47 8.31 20.35
C TRP A 307 13.98 8.14 18.91
N PHE A 308 14.19 6.99 18.27
CA PHE A 308 13.89 6.85 16.84
C PHE A 308 12.41 6.81 16.52
N LEU A 309 11.54 6.39 17.44
CA LEU A 309 10.09 6.48 17.24
C LEU A 309 9.61 7.95 17.26
N PRO A 310 9.95 8.77 18.27
CA PRO A 310 9.69 10.21 18.22
C PRO A 310 10.31 10.91 17.00
N ILE A 311 11.56 10.61 16.65
CA ILE A 311 12.24 11.20 15.48
C ILE A 311 11.51 10.83 14.19
N ALA A 312 11.14 9.57 14.00
CA ALA A 312 10.32 9.14 12.87
C ALA A 312 9.00 9.90 12.83
N GLY A 313 8.33 10.04 13.98
CA GLY A 313 7.07 10.79 14.09
C GLY A 313 7.21 12.24 13.66
N VAL A 314 8.15 12.98 14.23
CA VAL A 314 8.41 14.39 13.89
C VAL A 314 8.80 14.55 12.42
N SER A 315 9.60 13.63 11.88
CA SER A 315 10.04 13.68 10.48
C SER A 315 8.87 13.48 9.51
N ILE A 316 8.00 12.50 9.80
CA ILE A 316 6.77 12.26 9.03
C ILE A 316 5.85 13.47 9.13
N PHE A 317 5.65 14.01 10.34
CA PHE A 317 4.81 15.18 10.57
C PHE A 317 5.26 16.37 9.73
N ALA A 318 6.54 16.76 9.87
CA ALA A 318 7.12 17.88 9.14
C ALA A 318 7.01 17.68 7.61
N LEU A 319 7.36 16.49 7.10
CA LEU A 319 7.31 16.21 5.67
C LEU A 319 5.87 16.16 5.13
N SER A 320 4.91 15.68 5.93
CA SER A 320 3.50 15.64 5.52
C SER A 320 2.86 17.02 5.43
N LEU A 321 3.34 17.99 6.22
CA LEU A 321 2.87 19.37 6.20
C LEU A 321 3.61 20.25 5.18
N PHE A 322 4.68 19.74 4.56
CA PHE A 322 5.47 20.50 3.60
C PHE A 322 4.69 20.94 2.35
N PRO A 323 3.89 20.08 1.68
CA PRO A 323 3.09 20.53 0.54
C PRO A 323 1.93 21.42 0.98
N GLU A 324 1.64 22.49 0.25
CA GLU A 324 0.56 23.44 0.56
C GLU A 324 -0.84 22.82 0.33
N GLY A 325 -0.98 21.99 -0.70
CA GLY A 325 -2.25 21.38 -1.09
C GLY A 325 -2.12 20.01 -1.76
N LEU A 326 -3.25 19.34 -1.98
CA LEU A 326 -3.29 18.02 -2.64
C LEU A 326 -2.78 18.05 -4.08
N THR A 327 -2.95 19.16 -4.79
CA THR A 327 -2.42 19.34 -6.15
C THR A 327 -0.90 19.20 -6.18
N GLU A 328 -0.21 19.82 -5.23
CA GLU A 328 1.25 19.73 -5.11
C GLU A 328 1.70 18.31 -4.71
N VAL A 329 0.94 17.66 -3.83
CA VAL A 329 1.15 16.26 -3.46
C VAL A 329 1.08 15.35 -4.68
N PHE A 330 0.11 15.57 -5.57
CA PHE A 330 0.02 14.83 -6.83
C PHE A 330 1.16 15.15 -7.79
N HIS A 331 1.69 16.36 -7.79
CA HIS A 331 2.86 16.73 -8.59
C HIS A 331 4.12 15.95 -8.15
N TYR A 332 4.27 15.67 -6.85
CA TYR A 332 5.38 14.84 -6.34
C TYR A 332 5.20 13.33 -6.56
N SER A 333 4.00 12.89 -6.98
CA SER A 333 3.69 11.46 -7.09
C SER A 333 4.63 10.71 -8.05
N THR A 334 5.05 11.34 -9.16
CA THR A 334 5.95 10.71 -10.14
C THR A 334 7.35 10.49 -9.57
N GLN A 335 7.89 11.45 -8.82
CA GLN A 335 9.20 11.33 -8.17
C GLN A 335 9.15 10.28 -7.07
N ILE A 336 8.06 10.25 -6.29
CA ILE A 336 7.84 9.22 -5.27
C ILE A 336 7.81 7.84 -5.93
N GLN A 337 7.05 7.67 -7.03
CA GLN A 337 7.00 6.43 -7.79
C GLN A 337 8.39 5.97 -8.26
N LEU A 338 9.22 6.88 -8.80
CA LEU A 338 10.58 6.55 -9.22
C LEU A 338 11.44 6.05 -8.04
N ILE A 339 11.40 6.77 -6.92
CA ILE A 339 12.12 6.37 -5.69
C ILE A 339 11.64 4.99 -5.24
N SER A 340 10.33 4.73 -5.31
CA SER A 340 9.72 3.44 -4.97
C SER A 340 10.23 2.31 -5.86
N VAL A 341 10.28 2.47 -7.20
CA VAL A 341 10.82 1.43 -8.11
C VAL A 341 12.23 1.05 -7.71
N THR A 342 13.09 2.03 -7.44
CA THR A 342 14.46 1.75 -7.02
C THR A 342 14.48 1.01 -5.68
N ALA A 343 13.69 1.44 -4.70
CA ALA A 343 13.65 0.82 -3.38
C ALA A 343 13.12 -0.63 -3.40
N ILE A 344 12.09 -0.90 -4.19
CA ILE A 344 11.36 -2.17 -4.15
C ILE A 344 11.84 -3.15 -5.24
N VAL A 345 12.29 -2.69 -6.40
CA VAL A 345 12.75 -3.58 -7.49
C VAL A 345 14.26 -3.65 -7.50
N VAL A 346 14.92 -2.49 -7.65
CA VAL A 346 16.36 -2.45 -7.92
C VAL A 346 17.17 -2.93 -6.71
N LEU A 347 16.90 -2.41 -5.51
CA LEU A 347 17.67 -2.81 -4.33
C LEU A 347 17.53 -4.31 -4.00
N PRO A 348 16.33 -4.91 -3.94
CA PRO A 348 16.21 -6.35 -3.66
C PRO A 348 16.79 -7.21 -4.79
N ALA A 349 16.68 -6.79 -6.05
CA ALA A 349 17.32 -7.50 -7.17
C ALA A 349 18.84 -7.52 -7.03
N LEU A 350 19.47 -6.36 -6.72
CA LEU A 350 20.91 -6.27 -6.47
C LEU A 350 21.34 -7.13 -5.28
N LEU A 351 20.57 -7.11 -4.18
CA LEU A 351 20.81 -7.99 -3.04
C LEU A 351 20.78 -9.46 -3.43
N LEU A 352 19.79 -9.88 -4.24
CA LEU A 352 19.67 -11.26 -4.68
C LEU A 352 20.84 -11.66 -5.60
N ILE A 353 21.21 -10.81 -6.56
CA ILE A 353 22.32 -11.07 -7.48
C ILE A 353 23.64 -11.24 -6.71
N VAL A 354 23.98 -10.31 -5.82
CA VAL A 354 25.21 -10.41 -5.01
C VAL A 354 25.19 -11.62 -4.09
N SER A 355 24.02 -11.92 -3.51
CA SER A 355 23.84 -13.12 -2.71
C SER A 355 24.10 -14.41 -3.50
N LEU A 356 23.56 -14.52 -4.72
CA LEU A 356 23.78 -15.67 -5.61
C LEU A 356 25.27 -15.83 -5.97
N ILE A 357 25.94 -14.73 -6.32
CA ILE A 357 27.38 -14.72 -6.66
C ILE A 357 28.24 -15.18 -5.48
N ARG A 358 27.92 -14.73 -4.26
CA ARG A 358 28.70 -15.08 -3.06
C ARG A 358 28.53 -16.53 -2.59
N GLY A 359 27.57 -17.29 -3.12
CA GLY A 359 27.36 -18.70 -2.74
C GLY A 359 26.87 -18.95 -1.30
N ASN A 360 26.96 -17.98 -0.39
CA ASN A 360 26.54 -18.12 1.00
C ASN A 360 25.00 -18.18 1.11
N THR A 361 24.48 -19.38 1.36
CA THR A 361 23.14 -19.62 1.92
C THR A 361 23.27 -19.76 3.43
N TYR A 362 22.68 -18.84 4.20
CA TYR A 362 22.61 -18.96 5.68
C TYR A 362 21.48 -19.91 6.12
N ALA A 363 21.05 -20.79 5.22
CA ALA A 363 20.06 -21.82 5.49
C ALA A 363 20.76 -23.07 6.07
N THR A 364 21.29 -22.96 7.29
CA THR A 364 21.55 -24.15 8.14
C THR A 364 20.24 -24.65 8.70
#